data_AF-A0A365QFZ4-F1
#
_entry.id   AF-A0A365QFZ4-F1
#
_cell.length_a   1.000
_cell.length_b   1.000
_cell.length_c   1.000
_cell.angle_alpha   90.00
_cell.angle_beta   90.00
_cell.angle_gamma   90.00
#
_symmetry.space_group_name_H-M   'P 1'
#
loop_
_entity.id
_entity.type
_entity.pdbx_description
1 polymer ?
#
loop_
_entity_poly.entity_id
_entity_poly.type
_entity_poly.pdbx_seq_one_letter_code
_entity_poly.pdbx_strand_id
1 'polypeptide(L)'
;IGIPKGYPDYVLHKMVTVMRDGQEVKISKRAGSYVTVRDLIEWSGGAAAGQEAAPDLIDEATITRGRDAVRFFLISRKADTEFVFDIDLALKQNDEN
;
A
#
# COMPACT_ATOMS: atom_id res chain seq x y z
N ILE A 1 -20.46 15.66 31.59
CA ILE A 1 -19.78 14.60 30.81
C ILE A 1 -18.97 15.33 29.75
N GLY A 2 -17.65 15.37 29.91
CA GLY A 2 -16.75 16.20 29.10
C GLY A 2 -15.84 15.35 28.23
N ILE A 3 -15.41 15.92 27.11
CA ILE A 3 -14.49 15.30 26.16
C ILE A 3 -13.17 14.93 26.85
N PRO A 4 -12.63 13.71 26.66
CA PRO A 4 -11.36 13.30 27.26
C PRO A 4 -10.19 14.21 26.87
N LYS A 5 -9.25 14.40 27.80
CA LYS A 5 -8.02 15.15 27.53
C LYS A 5 -7.21 14.40 26.47
N GLY A 6 -6.90 15.07 25.36
CA GLY A 6 -6.24 14.45 24.19
C GLY A 6 -7.20 14.12 23.05
N TYR A 7 -8.52 14.12 23.27
CA TYR A 7 -9.45 13.87 22.19
C TYR A 7 -9.72 15.14 21.35
N PRO A 8 -9.73 15.02 20.01
CA PRO A 8 -9.31 13.85 19.23
C PRO A 8 -7.79 13.74 19.12
N ASP A 9 -7.28 12.51 19.18
CA ASP A 9 -5.91 12.18 18.81
C ASP A 9 -5.85 12.00 17.28
N TYR A 10 -4.81 12.56 16.66
CA TYR A 10 -4.59 12.49 15.22
C TYR A 10 -3.32 11.71 14.91
N VAL A 11 -3.43 10.74 14.01
CA VAL A 11 -2.29 10.03 13.42
C VAL A 11 -2.25 10.36 11.94
N LEU A 12 -1.25 11.13 11.54
CA LEU A 12 -1.00 11.45 10.13
C LEU A 12 0.25 10.70 9.68
N HIS A 13 0.07 9.78 8.73
CA HIS A 13 1.20 9.15 8.06
C HIS A 13 1.95 10.18 7.21
N LYS A 14 3.28 10.19 7.32
CA LYS A 14 4.15 10.96 6.42
C LYS A 14 4.04 10.46 4.98
N MET A 15 4.68 11.20 4.08
CA MET A 15 4.74 10.87 2.67
C MET A 15 5.33 9.47 2.47
N VAL A 16 4.66 8.69 1.63
CA VAL A 16 5.06 7.34 1.22
C VAL A 16 5.55 7.41 -0.21
N THR A 17 6.78 6.95 -0.44
CA THR A 17 7.32 6.74 -1.79
C THR A 17 7.00 5.31 -2.20
N VAL A 18 6.47 5.10 -3.39
CA VAL A 18 6.15 3.75 -3.90
C VAL A 18 7.20 3.36 -4.93
N MET A 19 7.84 2.21 -4.72
CA MET A 19 8.83 1.61 -5.62
C MET A 19 8.26 0.31 -6.22
N ARG A 20 8.50 0.11 -7.50
CA ARG A 20 8.12 -1.10 -8.24
C ARG A 20 9.12 -1.35 -9.35
N ASP A 21 9.48 -2.62 -9.58
CA ASP A 21 10.46 -3.02 -10.57
C ASP A 21 11.80 -2.26 -10.38
N GLY A 22 12.16 -2.00 -9.11
CA GLY A 22 13.31 -1.18 -8.72
C GLY A 22 13.23 0.32 -9.06
N GLN A 23 12.09 0.84 -9.52
CA GLN A 23 11.90 2.25 -9.91
C GLN A 23 10.79 2.94 -9.11
N GLU A 24 10.91 4.25 -8.93
CA GLU A 24 9.87 5.05 -8.28
C GLU A 24 8.64 5.20 -9.20
N VAL A 25 7.46 4.90 -8.66
CA VAL A 25 6.19 5.05 -9.38
C VAL A 25 5.87 6.53 -9.55
N LYS A 26 5.83 7.00 -10.80
CA LYS A 26 5.57 8.41 -11.12
C LYS A 26 4.11 8.78 -10.91
N ILE A 27 3.87 9.66 -9.94
CA ILE A 27 2.57 10.25 -9.63
C ILE A 27 2.48 11.67 -10.23
N SER A 28 1.37 11.99 -10.89
CA SER A 28 1.13 13.30 -11.49
C SER A 28 -0.32 13.72 -11.30
N LYS A 29 -0.53 14.73 -10.44
CA LYS A 29 -1.85 15.34 -10.21
C LYS A 29 -2.45 15.94 -11.49
N ARG A 30 -1.61 16.47 -12.38
CA ARG A 30 -2.05 17.13 -13.63
C ARG A 30 -2.39 16.11 -14.71
N ALA A 31 -1.66 15.00 -14.76
CA ALA A 31 -1.95 13.91 -15.68
C ALA A 31 -3.04 12.96 -15.14
N GLY A 32 -3.46 13.13 -13.89
CA GLY A 32 -4.42 12.25 -13.23
C GLY A 32 -3.82 10.89 -12.82
N SER A 33 -2.49 10.73 -12.82
CA SER A 33 -1.87 9.51 -12.31
C SER A 33 -1.69 9.61 -10.80
N TYR A 34 -2.33 8.72 -10.06
CA TYR A 34 -2.20 8.56 -8.62
C TYR A 34 -2.16 7.08 -8.27
N VAL A 35 -1.56 6.77 -7.12
CA VAL A 35 -1.56 5.42 -6.55
C VAL A 35 -2.54 5.43 -5.40
N THR A 36 -3.57 4.60 -5.48
CA THR A 36 -4.55 4.37 -4.42
C THR A 36 -4.12 3.21 -3.53
N VAL A 37 -4.74 3.12 -2.35
CA VAL A 37 -4.57 1.94 -1.49
C VAL A 37 -5.03 0.65 -2.18
N ARG A 38 -6.06 0.74 -3.04
CA ARG A 38 -6.50 -0.42 -3.84
C ARG A 38 -5.39 -0.85 -4.80
N ASP A 39 -4.74 0.09 -5.48
CA ASP A 39 -3.61 -0.21 -6.37
C ASP A 39 -2.48 -0.91 -5.61
N LEU A 40 -2.15 -0.44 -4.40
CA LEU A 40 -1.15 -1.10 -3.54
C LEU A 40 -1.56 -2.53 -3.19
N ILE A 41 -2.83 -2.76 -2.80
CA ILE A 41 -3.33 -4.09 -2.46
C ILE A 41 -3.25 -5.03 -3.66
N GLU A 42 -3.69 -4.58 -4.83
CA GLU A 42 -3.67 -5.38 -6.05
C GLU A 42 -2.23 -5.72 -6.46
N TRP A 43 -1.34 -4.73 -6.47
CA TRP A 43 0.07 -4.93 -6.85
C TRP A 43 0.83 -5.82 -5.86
N SER A 44 0.62 -5.63 -4.55
CA SER A 44 1.19 -6.51 -3.53
C SER A 44 0.58 -7.91 -3.50
N GLY A 45 -0.61 -8.09 -4.07
CA GLY A 45 -1.23 -9.41 -4.26
C GLY A 45 -0.70 -10.18 -5.49
N GLY A 46 -0.02 -9.50 -6.40
CA GLY A 46 0.54 -10.07 -7.64
C GLY A 46 -0.20 -9.64 -8.92
N ALA A 47 -1.17 -8.73 -8.84
CA ALA A 47 -1.85 -8.22 -10.02
C ALA A 47 -0.94 -7.24 -10.79
N ALA A 48 -0.74 -7.47 -12.09
CA ALA A 48 0.09 -6.60 -12.93
C ALA A 48 -0.64 -5.29 -13.25
N ALA A 49 -0.04 -4.12 -12.95
CA ALA A 49 -0.64 -2.85 -13.36
C ALA A 49 -0.63 -2.66 -14.88
N GLY A 50 -1.70 -2.09 -15.41
CA GLY A 50 -1.83 -1.73 -16.83
C GLY A 50 -2.52 -2.80 -17.69
N GLN A 51 -2.76 -4.00 -17.14
CA GLN A 51 -3.88 -4.81 -17.59
C GLN A 51 -5.10 -4.30 -16.82
N GLU A 52 -6.15 -3.86 -17.52
CA GLU A 52 -7.49 -3.87 -16.91
C GLU A 52 -7.61 -5.25 -16.30
N ALA A 53 -7.63 -5.31 -14.96
CA ALA A 53 -7.52 -6.56 -14.24
C ALA A 53 -8.47 -7.53 -14.92
N ALA A 54 -7.93 -8.60 -15.52
CA ALA A 54 -8.77 -9.66 -16.01
C ALA A 54 -9.66 -9.99 -14.80
N PRO A 55 -11.00 -9.90 -14.90
CA PRO A 55 -11.89 -10.02 -13.74
C PRO A 55 -11.62 -11.30 -12.92
N ASP A 56 -10.97 -12.27 -13.57
CA ASP A 56 -10.65 -13.60 -13.09
C ASP A 56 -9.30 -13.70 -12.34
N LEU A 57 -8.44 -12.66 -12.37
CA LEU A 57 -7.17 -12.59 -11.63
C LEU A 57 -7.29 -11.97 -10.23
N ILE A 58 -8.50 -11.51 -9.85
CA ILE A 58 -8.78 -10.90 -8.55
C ILE A 58 -9.49 -11.92 -7.66
N ASP A 59 -8.87 -13.07 -7.44
CA ASP A 59 -9.42 -14.02 -6.47
C ASP A 59 -9.30 -13.48 -5.03
N GLU A 60 -10.18 -13.95 -4.15
CA GLU A 60 -10.23 -13.51 -2.75
C GLU A 60 -8.88 -13.74 -2.03
N ALA A 61 -8.13 -14.77 -2.44
CA ALA A 61 -6.82 -15.09 -1.91
C ALA A 61 -5.78 -14.01 -2.24
N THR A 62 -5.77 -13.52 -3.48
CA THR A 62 -4.90 -12.44 -3.97
C THR A 62 -5.18 -11.14 -3.23
N ILE A 63 -6.46 -10.78 -3.07
CA ILE A 63 -6.87 -9.61 -2.29
C ILE A 63 -6.47 -9.74 -0.81
N THR A 64 -6.64 -10.93 -0.23
CA THR A 64 -6.26 -11.16 1.17
C THR A 64 -4.76 -11.00 1.38
N ARG A 65 -3.93 -11.65 0.56
CA ARG A 65 -2.46 -11.52 0.63
C ARG A 65 -2.01 -10.07 0.44
N GLY A 66 -2.51 -9.41 -0.60
CA GLY A 66 -2.17 -8.01 -0.88
C GLY A 66 -2.57 -7.07 0.26
N ARG A 67 -3.75 -7.27 0.85
CA ARG A 67 -4.23 -6.50 2.01
C ARG A 67 -3.34 -6.71 3.23
N ASP A 68 -2.94 -7.95 3.49
CA ASP A 68 -2.14 -8.28 4.66
C ASP A 68 -0.71 -7.74 4.52
N ALA A 69 -0.12 -7.82 3.33
CA ALA A 69 1.15 -7.17 3.00
C ALA A 69 1.08 -5.64 3.19
N VAL A 70 0.08 -4.97 2.61
CA VAL A 70 -0.10 -3.51 2.75
C VAL A 70 -0.27 -3.11 4.22
N ARG A 71 -1.07 -3.86 4.99
CA ARG A 71 -1.24 -3.63 6.43
C ARG A 71 0.08 -3.78 7.18
N PHE A 72 0.83 -4.84 6.92
CA PHE A 72 2.10 -5.10 7.57
C PHE A 72 3.08 -3.95 7.33
N PHE A 73 3.29 -3.55 6.07
CA PHE A 73 4.21 -2.45 5.74
C PHE A 73 3.82 -1.13 6.40
N LEU A 74 2.54 -0.74 6.32
CA LEU A 74 2.09 0.54 6.89
C LEU A 74 2.17 0.60 8.42
N ILE A 75 2.03 -0.54 9.12
CA ILE A 75 2.11 -0.61 10.58
C ILE A 75 3.54 -0.86 11.06
N SER A 76 4.41 -1.47 10.23
CA SER A 76 5.80 -1.76 10.57
C SER A 76 6.66 -0.50 10.82
N ARG A 77 6.18 0.67 10.38
CA ARG A 77 6.85 1.96 10.52
C ARG A 77 6.02 2.92 11.36
N LYS A 78 6.70 3.82 12.06
CA LYS A 78 6.01 4.90 12.78
C LYS A 78 5.34 5.83 11.77
N ALA A 79 4.15 6.30 12.11
CA ALA A 79 3.37 7.18 11.23
C ALA A 79 4.12 8.49 10.89
N ASP A 80 4.98 8.98 11.78
CA ASP A 80 5.71 10.23 11.62
C ASP A 80 7.04 10.10 10.85
N THR A 81 7.35 8.93 10.29
CA THR A 81 8.56 8.67 9.50
C THR A 81 8.25 8.51 8.02
N GLU A 82 9.11 9.07 7.16
CA GLU A 82 9.09 8.79 5.72
C GLU A 82 9.35 7.31 5.46
N PHE A 83 8.67 6.75 4.47
CA PHE A 83 8.69 5.32 4.21
C PHE A 83 8.65 5.02 2.71
N VAL A 84 9.44 4.02 2.31
CA VAL A 84 9.46 3.49 0.95
C VAL A 84 8.66 2.18 0.93
N PHE A 85 7.51 2.20 0.27
CA PHE A 85 6.73 1.01 -0.02
C PHE A 85 7.31 0.33 -1.25
N ASP A 86 8.02 -0.78 -1.05
CA ASP A 86 8.59 -1.60 -2.13
C ASP A 86 7.64 -2.76 -2.48
N ILE A 87 7.03 -2.69 -3.66
CA ILE A 87 6.08 -3.69 -4.16
C ILE A 87 6.78 -5.03 -4.42
N ASP A 88 8.01 -5.01 -4.89
CA ASP A 88 8.77 -6.22 -5.20
C ASP A 88 9.10 -6.96 -3.90
N LEU A 89 9.38 -6.23 -2.82
CA LEU A 89 9.54 -6.80 -1.49
C LEU A 89 8.22 -7.35 -0.92
N ALA A 90 7.10 -6.65 -1.14
CA ALA A 90 5.79 -7.13 -0.71
C ALA A 90 5.35 -8.42 -1.41
N LEU A 91 5.84 -8.68 -2.62
CA LEU A 91 5.59 -9.89 -3.39
C LEU A 91 6.51 -11.06 -3.03
N LYS A 92 7.65 -10.80 -2.38
CA LYS A 92 8.58 -11.87 -2.00
C LYS A 92 7.93 -12.78 -0.97
N GLN A 93 7.81 -14.05 -1.35
CA GLN A 93 7.48 -15.12 -0.41
C GLN A 93 8.71 -15.38 0.48
N ASN A 94 8.55 -15.11 1.76
CA ASN A 94 9.44 -15.57 2.82
C ASN A 94 8.58 -16.44 3.76
N ASP A 95 9.20 -17.36 4.50
CA ASP A 95 8.52 -18.18 5.52
C ASP A 95 7.85 -17.35 6.63
N GLU A 96 8.07 -16.03 6.65
CA GLU A 96 7.50 -15.05 7.58
C GLU A 96 6.29 -14.25 7.03
N ASN A 97 5.86 -14.48 5.77
CA ASN A 97 4.76 -13.78 5.11
C ASN A 97 3.53 -14.68 4.83
#